data_AF-A0A1I4B4N2-F1
#
_entry.id   AF-A0A1I4B4N2-F1
#
_cell.length_a   1.000
_cell.length_b   1.000
_cell.length_c   1.000
_cell.angle_alpha   90.00
_cell.angle_beta   90.00
_cell.angle_gamma   90.00
#
_symmetry.space_group_name_H-M   'P 1'
#
loop_
_entity.id
_entity.type
_entity.pdbx_description
1 polymer ?
#
loop_
_entity_poly.entity_id
_entity_poly.type
_entity_poly.pdbx_seq_one_letter_code
_entity_poly.pdbx_strand_id
1 'polypeptide(L)'
;EVIFSLYGKRGTMENFIKEAKSGFYFDKTDSPLFLENHVRMMISVLAYNLVNFLKTIGFEQVNRGMTIHSIRLTLLKVAGKLVKTGRQVYLKLSSYHVYQTEFYKVFERLRRSRQYI
;
A
#
# COMPACT_ATOMS: atom_id res chain seq x y z
N GLU A 1 -13.97 31.51 -5.85
CA GLU A 1 -13.27 30.29 -6.32
C GLU A 1 -12.34 29.66 -5.27
N VAL A 2 -11.46 30.43 -4.61
CA VAL A 2 -10.51 29.92 -3.59
C VAL A 2 -11.19 29.25 -2.37
N ILE A 3 -12.33 29.75 -1.90
CA ILE A 3 -13.07 29.15 -0.77
C ILE A 3 -13.57 27.74 -1.13
N PHE A 4 -14.02 27.55 -2.38
CA PHE A 4 -14.54 26.26 -2.85
C PHE A 4 -13.41 25.22 -2.99
N SER A 5 -12.24 25.63 -3.49
CA SER A 5 -11.08 24.73 -3.59
C SER A 5 -10.49 24.37 -2.22
N LEU A 6 -10.50 25.31 -1.26
CA LEU A 6 -10.14 25.02 0.14
C LEU A 6 -11.11 24.04 0.79
N TYR A 7 -12.41 24.23 0.59
CA TYR A 7 -13.43 23.33 1.11
C TYR A 7 -13.35 21.93 0.47
N GLY A 8 -13.02 21.84 -0.81
CA GLY A 8 -12.81 20.58 -1.53
C GLY A 8 -11.76 19.66 -0.89
N LYS A 9 -10.69 20.23 -0.31
CA LYS A 9 -9.64 19.47 0.39
C LYS A 9 -10.18 18.69 1.59
N ARG A 10 -11.27 19.15 2.22
CA ARG A 10 -11.93 18.45 3.32
C ARG A 10 -12.57 17.14 2.85
N GLY A 11 -13.22 17.15 1.68
CA GLY A 11 -13.76 15.94 1.07
C GLY A 11 -12.68 14.93 0.70
N THR A 12 -11.52 15.42 0.24
CA THR A 12 -10.35 14.55 -0.01
C THR A 12 -9.86 13.88 1.27
N MET A 13 -9.80 14.62 2.38
CA MET A 13 -9.41 14.06 3.68
C MET A 13 -10.40 13.00 4.16
N GLU A 14 -11.69 13.21 3.96
CA GLU A 14 -12.72 12.22 4.31
C GLU A 14 -12.54 10.91 3.52
N ASN A 15 -12.17 10.99 2.25
CA ASN A 15 -11.87 9.81 1.44
C ASN A 15 -10.66 9.03 1.98
N PHE A 16 -9.60 9.72 2.43
CA PHE A 16 -8.46 9.07 3.07
C PHE A 16 -8.85 8.36 4.38
N ILE A 17 -9.68 8.99 5.21
CA ILE A 17 -10.18 8.39 6.45
C ILE A 17 -11.04 7.15 6.12
N LYS A 18 -11.89 7.21 5.09
CA LYS A 18 -12.69 6.06 4.64
C LYS A 18 -11.82 4.91 4.14
N GLU A 19 -10.76 5.20 3.38
CA GLU A 19 -9.80 4.18 2.92
C GLU A 19 -9.06 3.55 4.11
N ALA A 20 -8.64 4.34 5.11
CA ALA A 20 -7.97 3.84 6.30
C ALA A 20 -8.88 2.91 7.12
N LYS A 21 -10.15 3.29 7.34
CA LYS A 21 -11.14 2.45 8.04
C LYS A 21 -11.41 1.15 7.29
N SER A 22 -11.87 1.24 6.04
CA SER A 22 -12.25 0.06 5.24
C SER A 22 -11.07 -0.83 4.86
N GLY A 23 -9.90 -0.24 4.60
CA GLY A 23 -8.73 -0.94 4.07
C GLY A 23 -7.79 -1.50 5.12
N PHE A 24 -7.67 -0.82 6.27
CA PHE A 24 -6.71 -1.15 7.33
C PHE A 24 -7.38 -1.40 8.69
N TYR A 25 -8.71 -1.49 8.73
CA TYR A 25 -9.48 -1.77 9.95
C TYR A 25 -9.17 -0.79 11.08
N PHE A 26 -8.95 0.48 10.72
CA PHE A 26 -8.57 1.53 11.67
C PHE A 26 -9.61 1.72 12.79
N ASP A 27 -10.88 1.40 12.53
CA ASP A 27 -12.01 1.50 13.45
C ASP A 27 -12.28 0.22 14.26
N LYS A 28 -11.49 -0.83 14.08
CA LYS A 28 -11.71 -2.12 14.73
C LYS A 28 -11.28 -2.09 16.20
N THR A 29 -12.27 -2.21 17.10
CA THR A 29 -12.10 -2.03 18.55
C THR A 29 -12.72 -3.20 19.33
N ASP A 30 -12.25 -4.43 19.06
CA ASP A 30 -12.83 -5.63 19.67
C ASP A 30 -12.27 -5.93 21.07
N SER A 31 -11.25 -5.20 21.52
CA SER A 31 -10.64 -5.41 22.83
C SER A 31 -11.39 -4.64 23.93
N PRO A 32 -11.48 -5.19 25.15
CA PRO A 32 -12.11 -4.48 26.27
C PRO A 32 -11.24 -3.34 26.82
N LEU A 33 -9.93 -3.37 26.57
CA LEU A 33 -8.97 -2.37 27.08
C LEU A 33 -8.71 -1.27 26.05
N PHE A 34 -8.72 -0.02 26.52
CA PHE A 34 -8.43 1.16 25.69
C PHE A 34 -7.02 1.13 25.08
N LEU A 35 -6.01 0.72 25.86
CA LEU A 35 -4.63 0.65 25.40
C LEU A 35 -4.44 -0.30 24.22
N GLU A 36 -5.07 -1.47 24.27
CA GLU A 36 -5.00 -2.47 23.19
C GLU A 36 -5.60 -1.93 21.89
N ASN A 37 -6.77 -1.29 21.99
CA ASN A 37 -7.43 -0.66 20.86
C ASN A 37 -6.59 0.50 20.29
N HIS A 38 -5.96 1.30 21.15
CA HIS A 38 -5.08 2.38 20.74
C HIS A 38 -3.84 1.86 20.00
N VAL A 39 -3.17 0.82 20.50
CA VAL A 39 -2.03 0.19 19.82
C VAL A 39 -2.45 -0.38 18.47
N ARG A 40 -3.59 -1.07 18.40
CA ARG A 40 -4.14 -1.59 17.14
C ARG A 40 -4.38 -0.48 16.12
N MET A 41 -5.01 0.61 16.54
CA MET A 41 -5.23 1.79 15.71
C MET A 41 -3.90 2.36 15.19
N MET A 42 -2.88 2.49 16.05
CA MET A 42 -1.57 2.99 15.67
C MET A 42 -0.86 2.09 14.64
N ILE A 43 -1.00 0.77 14.76
CA ILE A 43 -0.49 -0.19 13.75
C ILE A 43 -1.20 0.02 12.41
N SER A 44 -2.52 0.24 12.40
CA SER A 44 -3.27 0.55 11.18
C SER A 44 -2.80 1.85 10.51
N VAL A 45 -2.50 2.90 11.29
CA VAL A 45 -1.91 4.15 10.75
C VAL A 45 -0.55 3.90 10.13
N LEU A 46 0.31 3.14 10.81
CA LEU A 46 1.66 2.83 10.32
C LEU A 46 1.58 2.03 9.01
N ALA A 47 0.71 1.03 8.93
CA ALA A 47 0.46 0.27 7.71
C ALA A 47 -0.09 1.14 6.57
N TYR A 48 -1.01 2.07 6.86
CA TYR A 48 -1.54 3.03 5.87
C TYR A 48 -0.41 3.91 5.30
N ASN A 49 0.44 4.45 6.17
CA ASN A 49 1.59 5.28 5.76
C ASN A 49 2.60 4.49 4.94
N LEU A 50 2.87 3.23 5.29
CA LEU A 50 3.77 2.37 4.51
C LEU A 50 3.25 2.15 3.09
N VAL A 51 1.94 1.92 2.92
CA VAL A 51 1.37 1.76 1.58
C VAL A 51 1.33 3.08 0.81
N ASN A 52 1.10 4.21 1.48
CA ASN A 52 1.21 5.51 0.82
C ASN A 52 2.64 5.78 0.33
N PHE A 53 3.65 5.40 1.11
CA PHE A 53 5.05 5.48 0.68
C PHE A 53 5.33 4.59 -0.53
N LEU A 54 4.81 3.35 -0.52
CA LEU A 54 4.85 2.45 -1.66
C LEU A 54 4.18 3.06 -2.91
N LYS A 55 3.00 3.70 -2.76
CA LYS A 55 2.31 4.44 -3.83
C LYS A 55 3.19 5.56 -4.39
N THR A 56 3.89 6.29 -3.54
CA THR A 56 4.73 7.42 -3.98
C THR A 56 5.98 6.99 -4.75
N ILE A 57 6.63 5.89 -4.33
CA ILE A 57 7.89 5.42 -4.94
C ILE A 57 7.65 4.47 -6.12
N GLY A 58 6.76 3.49 -5.93
CA GLY A 58 6.60 2.38 -6.87
C GLY A 58 5.69 2.72 -8.06
N PHE A 59 4.70 3.57 -7.86
CA PHE A 59 3.65 3.82 -8.85
C PHE A 59 3.84 5.16 -9.59
N GLU A 60 3.48 5.16 -10.87
CA GLU A 60 3.36 6.38 -11.66
C GLU A 60 2.19 7.24 -11.17
N GLN A 61 2.22 8.54 -11.47
CA GLN A 61 1.20 9.49 -11.01
C GLN A 61 -0.24 9.06 -11.35
N VAL A 62 -0.42 8.42 -12.51
CA VAL A 62 -1.72 7.89 -12.99
C VAL A 62 -2.27 6.79 -12.08
N ASN A 63 -1.40 5.98 -11.48
CA ASN A 63 -1.81 4.81 -10.68
C ASN A 63 -1.84 5.08 -9.17
N ARG A 64 -1.54 6.32 -8.73
CA ARG A 64 -1.58 6.72 -7.31
C ARG A 64 -3.00 6.70 -6.72
N GLY A 65 -4.03 6.76 -7.56
CA GLY A 65 -5.44 6.64 -7.17
C GLY A 65 -5.90 5.20 -6.87
N MET A 66 -5.05 4.19 -7.01
CA MET A 66 -5.43 2.81 -6.70
C MET A 66 -5.81 2.65 -5.23
N THR A 67 -6.91 1.94 -4.99
CA THR A 67 -7.32 1.56 -3.64
C THR A 67 -6.34 0.56 -3.04
N ILE A 68 -6.22 0.57 -1.72
CA ILE A 68 -5.46 -0.44 -0.98
C ILE A 68 -5.87 -1.88 -1.32
N HIS A 69 -7.15 -2.14 -1.61
CA HIS A 69 -7.61 -3.47 -1.99
C HIS A 69 -6.96 -3.94 -3.29
N SER A 70 -6.93 -3.08 -4.31
CA SER A 70 -6.27 -3.39 -5.58
C SER A 70 -4.77 -3.59 -5.39
N ILE A 71 -4.11 -2.74 -4.60
CA ILE A 71 -2.66 -2.90 -4.29
C ILE A 71 -2.41 -4.24 -3.59
N ARG A 72 -3.28 -4.62 -2.65
CA ARG A 72 -3.18 -5.90 -1.96
C ARG A 72 -3.27 -7.06 -2.94
N LEU A 73 -4.20 -7.01 -3.89
CA LEU A 73 -4.35 -8.06 -4.90
C LEU A 73 -3.19 -8.11 -5.89
N THR A 74 -2.70 -6.96 -6.35
CA THR A 74 -1.69 -6.90 -7.42
C THR A 74 -0.26 -7.11 -6.91
N LEU A 75 0.06 -6.68 -5.68
CA LEU A 75 1.43 -6.70 -5.17
C LEU A 75 1.62 -7.60 -3.94
N LEU A 76 0.65 -7.65 -3.02
CA LEU A 76 0.83 -8.34 -1.74
C LEU A 76 0.32 -9.78 -1.76
N LYS A 77 -0.77 -10.04 -2.49
CA LYS A 77 -1.44 -11.34 -2.59
C LYS A 77 -1.08 -12.01 -3.91
N VAL A 78 0.22 -12.18 -4.13
CA VAL A 78 0.76 -12.83 -5.33
C VAL A 78 1.38 -14.16 -4.97
N ALA A 79 0.97 -15.21 -5.66
CA ALA A 79 1.61 -16.53 -5.54
C ALA A 79 2.88 -16.58 -6.38
N GLY A 80 4.00 -16.94 -5.75
CA GLY A 80 5.28 -17.07 -6.41
C GLY A 80 6.20 -18.04 -5.68
N LYS A 81 7.22 -18.52 -6.38
CA LYS A 81 8.29 -19.35 -5.82
C LYS A 81 9.49 -18.48 -5.51
N LEU A 82 9.91 -18.47 -4.24
CA LEU A 82 11.18 -17.88 -3.84
C LEU A 82 12.31 -18.88 -4.17
N VAL A 83 13.22 -18.48 -5.06
CA VAL A 83 14.37 -19.29 -5.48
C VAL A 83 15.64 -18.64 -4.98
N LYS A 84 16.38 -19.33 -4.13
CA LYS A 84 17.68 -18.88 -3.63
C LYS A 84 18.79 -19.58 -4.40
N THR A 85 19.63 -18.77 -5.06
CA THR A 85 20.93 -19.18 -5.59
C THR A 85 22.01 -18.77 -4.59
N GLY A 86 23.24 -19.31 -4.70
CA GLY A 86 24.32 -19.05 -3.75
C GLY A 86 24.62 -17.56 -3.48
N ARG A 87 24.34 -16.66 -4.43
CA ARG A 87 24.59 -15.20 -4.30
C ARG A 87 23.33 -14.32 -4.28
N GLN A 88 22.18 -14.84 -4.71
CA GLN A 88 21.00 -14.02 -5.03
C GLN A 88 19.70 -14.77 -4.73
N VAL A 89 18.69 -14.01 -4.31
CA VAL A 89 17.33 -14.50 -4.08
C VAL A 89 16.43 -13.89 -5.15
N TYR A 90 15.67 -14.74 -5.84
CA TYR A 90 14.77 -14.37 -6.92
C TYR A 90 13.34 -14.78 -6.58
N LEU A 91 12.37 -13.91 -6.89
CA LEU A 91 10.96 -14.24 -6.82
C LEU A 91 10.46 -14.60 -8.24
N LYS A 92 10.09 -15.85 -8.44
CA LYS A 92 9.50 -16.33 -9.70
C LYS A 92 7.98 -16.35 -9.58
N LEU A 93 7.30 -15.54 -10.37
CA LEU A 93 5.84 -15.57 -10.50
C LEU A 93 5.40 -16.61 -11.54
N SER A 94 4.15 -17.07 -11.43
CA SER A 94 3.54 -17.90 -12.48
C SER A 94 3.43 -17.11 -13.78
N SER A 95 3.68 -17.77 -14.92
CA SER A 95 3.55 -17.17 -16.25
C SER A 95 2.12 -16.71 -16.58
N TYR A 96 1.12 -17.28 -15.91
CA TYR A 96 -0.29 -16.94 -16.10
C TYR A 96 -0.77 -15.83 -15.16
N HIS A 97 0.11 -15.24 -14.36
CA HIS A 97 -0.30 -14.20 -13.43
C HIS A 97 -0.59 -12.88 -14.18
N VAL A 98 -1.85 -12.44 -14.13
CA VAL A 98 -2.35 -11.27 -14.87
C VAL A 98 -1.54 -10.00 -14.62
N TYR A 99 -1.09 -9.77 -13.38
CA TYR A 99 -0.37 -8.55 -13.00
C TYR A 99 1.16 -8.71 -12.96
N GLN A 100 1.71 -9.75 -13.60
CA GLN A 100 3.14 -10.05 -13.54
C GLN A 100 4.02 -8.89 -14.03
N THR A 101 3.66 -8.28 -15.15
CA THR A 101 4.42 -7.16 -15.74
C THR A 101 4.43 -5.95 -14.82
N GLU A 102 3.28 -5.58 -14.25
CA GLU A 102 3.16 -4.45 -13.34
C GLU A 102 3.90 -4.70 -12.02
N PHE A 103 3.83 -5.93 -11.50
CA PHE A 103 4.60 -6.34 -10.32
C PHE A 103 6.10 -6.12 -10.51
N TYR A 104 6.67 -6.63 -11.61
CA TYR A 104 8.11 -6.49 -11.85
C TYR A 104 8.53 -5.04 -12.12
N LYS A 105 7.70 -4.22 -12.77
CA LYS A 105 7.95 -2.78 -12.93
C LYS A 105 8.06 -2.07 -11.58
N VAL A 106 7.09 -2.31 -10.68
CA VAL A 106 7.10 -1.72 -9.34
C VAL A 106 8.30 -2.23 -8.55
N PHE A 107 8.60 -3.52 -8.63
CA PHE A 107 9.73 -4.14 -7.95
C PHE A 107 11.09 -3.54 -8.37
N GLU A 108 11.32 -3.35 -9.68
CA GLU A 108 12.56 -2.74 -10.17
C GLU A 108 12.68 -1.26 -9.76
N ARG A 109 11.57 -0.51 -9.73
CA ARG A 109 11.57 0.87 -9.23
C ARG A 109 12.00 0.95 -7.77
N LEU A 110 11.45 0.07 -6.93
CA LEU A 110 11.82 -0.02 -5.51
C LEU A 110 13.28 -0.46 -5.33
N ARG A 111 13.77 -1.37 -6.18
CA ARG A 111 15.17 -1.81 -6.14
C ARG A 111 16.12 -0.67 -6.51
N ARG A 112 15.75 0.15 -7.50
CA ARG A 112 16.52 1.32 -7.92
C ARG A 112 16.48 2.44 -6.87
N SER A 113 15.35 2.71 -6.23
CA SER A 113 15.26 3.73 -5.18
C SER A 113 16.14 3.40 -3.96
N ARG A 114 16.36 2.11 -3.68
CA ARG A 114 17.31 1.64 -2.65
C ARG A 114 18.77 2.02 -2.93
N GLN A 115 19.14 2.39 -4.16
CA GLN A 115 20.50 2.87 -4.45
C GLN A 115 20.71 4.34 -4.09
N TYR A 116 19.63 5.07 -3.77
CA TYR A 116 19.66 6.51 -3.46
C TYR A 116 19.33 6.82 -2.00
N ILE A 117 19.10 5.79 -1.17
CA ILE A 117 18.91 5.86 0.28
C ILE A 117 20.12 5.18 0.91
#